data_AF-A0A0F9XXB7-F1
#
_entry.id   AF-A0A0F9XXB7-F1
#
_cell.length_a   1.000
_cell.length_b   1.000
_cell.length_c   1.000
_cell.angle_alpha   90.00
_cell.angle_beta   90.00
_cell.angle_gamma   90.00
#
_symmetry.space_group_name_H-M   'P 1'
#
loop_
_entity.id
_entity.type
_entity.pdbx_description
1 polymer ?
#
loop_
_entity_poly.entity_id
_entity_poly.type
_entity_poly.pdbx_seq_one_letter_code
_entity_poly.pdbx_strand_id
1 'polypeptide(L)'
;MPTKFRSKFFRVAVEGATTDGRKIERQWIEDAAASYNTNTYGARVWLEHLRSLTADGPFRAYGDVVALKSEEVEVAGVKRLALFAQIEPTDELIALNKKRQKIYTSIELNPRFSDTGKAYMEGLAVTDSPASLGTEMLAFSAQHPDANPLSGRKLHPENLFSELVEIDLDFETVTPAEPSKADGLFARVREIMGKQKDKEGKDATLFNELGESVEAIAQHLADQDKNHTQIKADLDTLRNDYKSTSQQLDELLKKLEGEPERDYTQRPPLPGGSGQTLATY
;
A
#
# COMPACT_ATOMS: atom_id res chain seq x y z
N MET A 1 -16.60 -9.48 -1.55
CA MET A 1 -15.58 -8.93 -0.61
C MET A 1 -14.29 -8.75 -1.38
N PRO A 2 -13.50 -7.69 -1.15
CA PRO A 2 -12.17 -7.60 -1.73
C PRO A 2 -11.34 -8.84 -1.34
N THR A 3 -10.57 -9.37 -2.28
CA THR A 3 -9.69 -10.51 -2.03
C THR A 3 -8.66 -10.11 -1.00
N LYS A 4 -8.62 -10.82 0.14
CA LYS A 4 -7.60 -10.60 1.16
C LYS A 4 -6.37 -11.42 0.82
N PHE A 5 -5.25 -10.74 0.57
CA PHE A 5 -3.95 -11.38 0.45
C PHE A 5 -3.32 -11.53 1.83
N ARG A 6 -2.59 -12.63 2.04
CA ARG A 6 -1.80 -12.84 3.25
C ARG A 6 -0.43 -13.35 2.84
N SER A 7 0.63 -12.74 3.37
CA SER A 7 2.00 -13.16 3.08
C SER A 7 2.36 -14.46 3.79
N LYS A 8 3.47 -15.10 3.39
CA LYS A 8 4.20 -16.00 4.28
C LYS A 8 4.85 -15.18 5.42
N PHE A 9 5.37 -15.85 6.43
CA PHE A 9 6.27 -15.19 7.37
C PHE A 9 7.58 -14.84 6.66
N PHE A 10 8.02 -13.60 6.81
CA PHE A 10 9.29 -13.11 6.28
C PHE A 10 10.04 -12.32 7.35
N ARG A 11 11.36 -12.29 7.26
CA ARG A 11 12.23 -11.70 8.27
C ARG A 11 12.17 -10.18 8.22
N VAL A 12 11.77 -9.56 9.32
CA VAL A 12 11.62 -8.09 9.46
C VAL A 12 12.69 -7.46 10.34
N ALA A 13 13.37 -8.23 11.18
CA ALA A 13 14.50 -7.74 11.97
C ALA A 13 15.39 -8.87 12.47
N VAL A 14 16.63 -8.52 12.83
CA VAL A 14 17.59 -9.37 13.54
C VAL A 14 18.11 -8.61 14.75
N GLU A 15 18.36 -9.31 15.86
CA GLU A 15 18.99 -8.70 17.03
C GLU A 15 20.37 -8.13 16.71
N GLY A 16 20.75 -7.07 17.43
CA GLY A 16 22.04 -6.41 17.26
C GLY A 16 21.91 -4.94 16.84
N ALA A 17 23.00 -4.39 16.30
CA ALA A 17 23.06 -3.00 15.89
C ALA A 17 22.15 -2.72 14.69
N THR A 18 21.59 -1.52 14.63
CA THR A 18 20.81 -1.01 13.49
C THR A 18 21.58 0.09 12.77
N THR A 19 21.18 0.44 11.54
CA THR A 19 21.88 1.45 10.73
C THR A 19 21.75 2.88 11.27
N ASP A 20 20.80 3.12 12.17
CA ASP A 20 20.56 4.41 12.83
C ASP A 20 21.21 4.53 14.22
N GLY A 21 22.07 3.57 14.60
CA GLY A 21 22.84 3.61 15.85
C GLY A 21 22.10 3.06 17.08
N ARG A 22 20.88 2.55 16.92
CA ARG A 22 20.18 1.81 17.98
C ARG A 22 20.65 0.35 18.03
N LYS A 23 20.12 -0.39 19.01
CA LYS A 23 20.34 -1.82 19.18
C LYS A 23 19.01 -2.51 19.44
N ILE A 24 18.72 -3.58 18.70
CA ILE A 24 17.60 -4.48 18.95
C ILE A 24 18.09 -5.55 19.92
N GLU A 25 17.51 -5.60 21.11
CA GLU A 25 17.81 -6.63 22.10
C GLU A 25 17.08 -7.94 21.76
N ARG A 26 17.72 -9.07 22.10
CA ARG A 26 17.11 -10.40 21.98
C ARG A 26 15.75 -10.46 22.65
N GLN A 27 15.69 -9.99 23.90
CA GLN A 27 14.48 -9.99 24.71
C GLN A 27 13.34 -9.23 24.02
N TRP A 28 13.65 -8.17 23.28
CA TRP A 28 12.62 -7.40 22.58
C TRP A 28 11.98 -8.19 21.45
N ILE A 29 12.76 -9.01 20.74
CA ILE A 29 12.24 -9.90 19.70
C ILE A 29 11.39 -11.02 20.32
N GLU A 30 11.87 -11.63 21.41
CA GLU A 30 11.13 -12.67 22.13
C GLU A 30 9.80 -12.15 22.67
N ASP A 31 9.82 -11.00 23.34
CA ASP A 31 8.63 -10.36 23.90
C ASP A 31 7.64 -9.97 22.80
N ALA A 32 8.11 -9.34 21.72
CA ALA A 32 7.26 -8.95 20.60
C ALA A 32 6.61 -10.16 19.94
N ALA A 33 7.37 -11.24 19.68
CA ALA A 33 6.83 -12.45 19.09
C ALA A 33 5.83 -13.17 20.02
N ALA A 34 6.13 -13.25 21.32
CA ALA A 34 5.31 -13.99 22.28
C ALA A 34 4.01 -13.26 22.67
N SER A 35 4.01 -11.92 22.65
CA SER A 35 2.88 -11.11 23.12
C SER A 35 2.00 -10.54 22.01
N TYR A 36 2.43 -10.60 20.75
CA TYR A 36 1.69 -9.96 19.65
C TYR A 36 0.28 -10.53 19.48
N ASN A 37 -0.71 -9.65 19.53
CA ASN A 37 -2.10 -9.98 19.34
C ASN A 37 -2.85 -8.79 18.75
N THR A 38 -3.49 -8.98 17.61
CA THR A 38 -4.24 -7.92 16.91
C THR A 38 -5.41 -7.37 17.72
N ASN A 39 -5.93 -8.12 18.69
CA ASN A 39 -6.97 -7.66 19.62
C ASN A 39 -6.40 -6.77 20.74
N THR A 40 -5.13 -6.95 21.11
CA THR A 40 -4.45 -6.07 22.07
C THR A 40 -4.08 -4.77 21.39
N TYR A 41 -3.37 -4.86 20.27
CA TYR A 41 -3.03 -3.75 19.40
C TYR A 41 -2.61 -4.28 18.03
N GLY A 42 -3.30 -3.85 16.97
CA GLY A 42 -3.02 -4.22 15.60
C GLY A 42 -1.99 -3.30 14.96
N ALA A 43 -0.76 -3.78 14.77
CA ALA A 43 0.25 -3.04 14.03
C ALA A 43 -0.14 -2.93 12.54
N ARG A 44 -0.10 -1.71 12.01
CA ARG A 44 -0.38 -1.41 10.60
C ARG A 44 0.91 -1.33 9.80
N VAL A 45 0.79 -1.48 8.49
CA VAL A 45 1.90 -1.26 7.56
C VAL A 45 1.88 0.19 7.07
N TRP A 46 2.96 0.94 7.28
CA TRP A 46 3.09 2.35 6.95
C TRP A 46 4.11 2.58 5.83
N LEU A 47 3.94 3.63 5.05
CA LEU A 47 4.94 4.04 4.09
C LEU A 47 5.98 4.93 4.79
N GLU A 48 7.25 4.51 4.83
CA GLU A 48 8.36 5.29 5.42
C GLU A 48 8.14 5.74 6.89
N HIS A 49 7.43 4.95 7.70
CA HIS A 49 7.03 5.29 9.07
C HIS A 49 6.08 6.51 9.18
N LEU A 50 5.61 7.06 8.06
CA LEU A 50 4.74 8.22 8.02
C LEU A 50 3.27 7.81 8.10
N ARG A 51 2.49 8.61 8.83
CA ARG A 51 1.04 8.47 8.99
C ARG A 51 0.37 9.71 8.39
N SER A 52 -0.53 9.50 7.44
CA SER A 52 -1.32 10.58 6.84
C SER A 52 -2.32 11.16 7.84
N LEU A 53 -2.60 12.47 7.73
CA LEU A 53 -3.68 13.11 8.48
C LEU A 53 -5.07 12.84 7.87
N THR A 54 -5.10 12.46 6.60
CA THR A 54 -6.33 12.10 5.87
C THR A 54 -6.31 10.64 5.45
N ALA A 55 -7.49 10.03 5.34
CA ALA A 55 -7.64 8.60 5.03
C ALA A 55 -7.18 8.23 3.61
N ASP A 56 -7.21 9.18 2.68
CA ASP A 56 -6.96 9.00 1.24
C ASP A 56 -5.59 9.49 0.78
N GLY A 57 -4.77 10.02 1.69
CA GLY A 57 -3.44 10.56 1.37
C GLY A 57 -2.40 9.49 0.99
N PRO A 58 -1.22 9.94 0.52
CA PRO A 58 -0.14 9.05 0.08
C PRO A 58 0.51 8.25 1.23
N PHE A 59 0.33 8.67 2.49
CA PHE A 59 0.84 7.96 3.68
C PHE A 59 -0.27 7.24 4.45
N ARG A 60 -1.25 6.68 3.72
CA ARG A 60 -2.28 5.81 4.30
C ARG A 60 -1.67 4.49 4.79
N ALA A 61 -2.46 3.69 5.50
CA ALA A 61 -2.06 2.34 5.87
C ALA A 61 -2.05 1.43 4.62
N TYR A 62 -0.94 0.73 4.42
CA TYR A 62 -0.69 -0.17 3.28
C TYR A 62 -0.92 -1.64 3.61
N GLY A 63 -1.40 -1.94 4.81
CA GLY A 63 -1.74 -3.28 5.25
C GLY A 63 -1.81 -3.39 6.77
N ASP A 64 -1.87 -4.64 7.23
CA ASP A 64 -1.95 -5.02 8.63
C ASP A 64 -0.93 -6.12 8.92
N VAL A 65 -0.27 -6.07 10.07
CA VAL A 65 0.54 -7.18 10.58
C VAL A 65 -0.40 -8.14 11.32
N VAL A 66 -0.45 -9.39 10.87
CA VAL A 66 -1.41 -10.37 11.41
C VAL A 66 -0.80 -11.39 12.36
N ALA A 67 0.50 -11.62 12.27
CA ALA A 67 1.21 -12.50 13.21
C ALA A 67 2.70 -12.17 13.26
N LEU A 68 3.33 -12.48 14.38
CA LEU A 68 4.77 -12.45 14.57
C LEU A 68 5.26 -13.80 15.06
N LYS A 69 6.52 -14.14 14.73
CA LYS A 69 7.26 -15.25 15.34
C LYS A 69 8.73 -14.90 15.42
N SER A 70 9.47 -15.58 16.28
CA SER A 70 10.91 -15.44 16.41
C SER A 70 11.61 -16.76 16.12
N GLU A 71 12.71 -16.73 15.37
CA GLU A 71 13.51 -17.91 15.03
C GLU A 71 15.01 -17.57 15.07
N GLU A 72 15.85 -18.53 15.45
CA GLU A 72 17.30 -18.38 15.27
C GLU A 72 17.65 -18.52 13.79
N VAL A 73 18.46 -17.59 13.29
CA VAL A 73 18.98 -17.59 11.93
C VAL A 73 20.48 -17.37 11.95
N GLU A 74 21.16 -17.88 10.93
CA GLU A 74 22.57 -17.56 10.72
C GLU A 74 22.69 -16.28 9.89
N VAL A 75 23.41 -15.28 10.40
CA VAL A 75 23.69 -14.02 9.69
C VAL A 75 25.18 -13.76 9.77
N ALA A 76 25.84 -13.75 8.60
CA ALA A 76 27.28 -13.59 8.48
C ALA A 76 28.08 -14.59 9.36
N GLY A 77 27.64 -15.87 9.37
CA GLY A 77 28.29 -16.93 10.14
C GLY A 77 28.03 -16.89 11.65
N VAL A 78 27.13 -16.02 12.13
CA VAL A 78 26.78 -15.89 13.55
C VAL A 78 25.29 -16.18 13.73
N LYS A 79 24.96 -17.09 14.65
CA LYS A 79 23.59 -17.32 15.07
C LYS A 79 23.03 -16.09 15.79
N ARG A 80 21.90 -15.59 15.31
CA ARG A 80 21.18 -14.45 15.87
C ARG A 80 19.69 -14.73 15.89
N LEU A 81 19.00 -14.17 16.88
CA LEU A 81 17.54 -14.22 16.91
C LEU A 81 16.97 -13.22 15.91
N ALA A 82 16.01 -13.67 15.10
CA ALA A 82 15.31 -12.85 14.13
C ALA A 82 13.81 -12.80 14.42
N LEU A 83 13.21 -11.65 14.10
CA LEU A 83 11.77 -11.46 14.12
C LEU A 83 11.23 -11.64 12.69
N PHE A 84 10.18 -12.43 12.58
CA PHE A 84 9.43 -12.65 11.35
C PHE A 84 8.02 -12.10 11.52
N ALA A 85 7.50 -11.48 10.46
CA ALA A 85 6.12 -10.99 10.41
C ALA A 85 5.35 -11.64 9.28
N GLN A 86 4.05 -11.80 9.51
CA GLN A 86 3.06 -12.09 8.49
C GLN A 86 2.17 -10.87 8.32
N ILE A 87 1.89 -10.47 7.09
CA ILE A 87 1.06 -9.29 6.80
C ILE A 87 -0.11 -9.62 5.89
N GLU A 88 -1.18 -8.83 6.01
CA GLU A 88 -2.23 -8.68 5.01
C GLU A 88 -1.98 -7.36 4.26
N PRO A 89 -1.36 -7.38 3.06
CA PRO A 89 -1.09 -6.19 2.30
C PRO A 89 -2.34 -5.69 1.57
N THR A 90 -2.40 -4.38 1.36
CA THR A 90 -3.36 -3.75 0.43
C THR A 90 -2.96 -4.01 -1.03
N ASP A 91 -3.91 -3.88 -1.95
CA ASP A 91 -3.65 -3.98 -3.39
C ASP A 91 -2.60 -2.96 -3.84
N GLU A 92 -2.55 -1.79 -3.23
CA GLU A 92 -1.57 -0.76 -3.53
C GLU A 92 -0.17 -1.10 -3.04
N LEU A 93 -0.04 -1.79 -1.90
CA LEU A 93 1.26 -2.30 -1.48
C LEU A 93 1.76 -3.36 -2.46
N ILE A 94 0.88 -4.25 -2.91
CA ILE A 94 1.21 -5.23 -3.95
C ILE A 94 1.64 -4.52 -5.23
N ALA A 95 0.93 -3.47 -5.64
CA ALA A 95 1.26 -2.69 -6.83
C ALA A 95 2.59 -1.94 -6.72
N LEU A 96 2.90 -1.35 -5.55
CA LEU A 96 4.20 -0.71 -5.27
C LEU A 96 5.33 -1.73 -5.35
N ASN A 97 5.13 -2.90 -4.77
CA ASN A 97 6.11 -3.96 -4.79
C ASN A 97 6.39 -4.49 -6.20
N LYS A 98 5.34 -4.71 -7.01
CA LYS A 98 5.48 -5.09 -8.43
C LYS A 98 6.26 -4.06 -9.24
N LYS A 99 6.19 -2.77 -8.85
CA LYS A 99 7.00 -1.68 -9.42
C LYS A 99 8.40 -1.55 -8.80
N ARG A 100 8.77 -2.47 -7.91
CA ARG A 100 10.03 -2.49 -7.15
C ARG A 100 10.27 -1.20 -6.36
N GLN A 101 9.22 -0.65 -5.77
CA GLN A 101 9.28 0.49 -4.86
C GLN A 101 9.01 0.03 -3.44
N LYS A 102 9.77 0.53 -2.46
CA LYS A 102 9.53 0.32 -1.01
C LYS A 102 9.55 -1.17 -0.65
N ILE A 103 10.57 -1.85 -1.15
CA ILE A 103 10.68 -3.31 -1.14
C ILE A 103 11.29 -3.88 0.15
N TYR A 104 11.73 -3.04 1.08
CA TYR A 104 12.22 -3.47 2.39
C TYR A 104 11.24 -3.11 3.49
N THR A 105 11.46 -3.69 4.67
CA THR A 105 10.67 -3.40 5.85
C THR A 105 11.52 -2.89 7.01
N SER A 106 10.91 -2.12 7.90
CA SER A 106 11.57 -1.58 9.10
C SER A 106 10.58 -1.60 10.25
N ILE A 107 10.98 -2.15 11.40
CA ILE A 107 10.06 -2.39 12.52
C ILE A 107 9.85 -1.14 13.38
N GLU A 108 8.64 -0.96 13.90
CA GLU A 108 8.33 0.02 14.95
C GLU A 108 8.11 -0.75 16.25
N LEU A 109 9.15 -0.82 17.08
CA LEU A 109 9.14 -1.56 18.33
C LEU A 109 9.14 -0.60 19.52
N ASN A 110 8.19 -0.79 20.44
CA ASN A 110 8.13 -0.09 21.71
C ASN A 110 8.69 -1.01 22.81
N PRO A 111 9.84 -0.69 23.43
CA PRO A 111 10.46 -1.53 24.45
C PRO A 111 9.65 -1.67 25.75
N ARG A 112 8.67 -0.81 25.99
CA ARG A 112 7.82 -0.80 27.19
C ARG A 112 6.38 -0.49 26.82
N PHE A 113 5.72 -1.49 26.24
CA PHE A 113 4.37 -1.34 25.74
C PHE A 113 3.31 -1.43 26.84
N SER A 114 2.49 -0.37 26.95
CA SER A 114 1.41 -0.29 27.93
C SER A 114 1.89 -0.61 29.36
N ASP A 115 1.02 -1.14 30.20
CA ASP A 115 1.34 -1.53 31.58
C ASP A 115 2.06 -2.90 31.67
N THR A 116 2.47 -3.50 30.54
CA THR A 116 3.09 -4.83 30.52
C THR A 116 4.58 -4.80 30.84
N GLY A 117 5.24 -3.66 30.62
CA GLY A 117 6.68 -3.52 30.74
C GLY A 117 7.50 -4.36 29.73
N LYS A 118 6.84 -5.00 28.77
CA LYS A 118 7.45 -5.85 27.73
C LYS A 118 7.55 -5.11 26.40
N ALA A 119 8.46 -5.56 25.55
CA ALA A 119 8.53 -5.03 24.20
C ALA A 119 7.35 -5.49 23.34
N TYR A 120 6.85 -4.61 22.46
CA TYR A 120 5.76 -4.89 21.54
C TYR A 120 5.99 -4.22 20.18
N MET A 121 5.46 -4.85 19.11
CA MET A 121 5.49 -4.32 17.75
C MET A 121 4.26 -3.42 17.51
N GLU A 122 4.47 -2.12 17.35
CA GLU A 122 3.39 -1.13 17.13
C GLU A 122 3.17 -0.79 15.64
N GLY A 123 4.09 -1.21 14.77
CA GLY A 123 4.01 -0.89 13.35
C GLY A 123 5.09 -1.58 12.53
N LEU A 124 4.87 -1.61 11.23
CA LEU A 124 5.83 -2.06 10.23
C LEU A 124 5.88 -1.01 9.12
N ALA A 125 7.04 -0.50 8.77
CA ALA A 125 7.17 0.36 7.60
C ALA A 125 7.59 -0.44 6.37
N VAL A 126 7.10 -0.03 5.20
CA VAL A 126 7.69 -0.35 3.90
C VAL A 126 8.55 0.83 3.44
N THR A 127 9.79 0.54 3.05
CA THR A 127 10.83 1.55 2.82
C THR A 127 11.86 1.04 1.82
N ASP A 128 12.63 1.95 1.22
CA ASP A 128 13.83 1.61 0.44
C ASP A 128 15.12 1.70 1.29
N SER A 129 15.03 2.12 2.55
CA SER A 129 16.18 2.39 3.43
C SER A 129 15.89 1.94 4.86
N PRO A 130 15.84 0.62 5.12
CA PRO A 130 15.47 0.09 6.42
C PRO A 130 16.52 0.39 7.51
N ALA A 131 16.05 0.65 8.72
CA ALA A 131 16.92 0.74 9.90
C ALA A 131 17.35 -0.65 10.40
N SER A 132 16.43 -1.62 10.30
CA SER A 132 16.62 -3.00 10.68
C SER A 132 17.61 -3.72 9.75
N LEU A 133 18.61 -4.38 10.33
CA LEU A 133 19.51 -5.25 9.59
C LEU A 133 18.89 -6.63 9.37
N GLY A 134 19.28 -7.30 8.29
CA GLY A 134 18.81 -8.66 7.99
C GLY A 134 17.39 -8.73 7.41
N THR A 135 16.73 -7.61 7.13
CA THR A 135 15.38 -7.63 6.55
C THR A 135 15.38 -8.29 5.19
N GLU A 136 14.45 -9.23 4.99
CA GLU A 136 14.20 -9.81 3.66
C GLU A 136 13.54 -8.77 2.75
N MET A 137 13.85 -8.86 1.45
CA MET A 137 13.19 -8.07 0.42
C MET A 137 11.79 -8.64 0.21
N LEU A 138 10.78 -7.79 0.24
CA LEU A 138 9.44 -8.12 -0.23
C LEU A 138 9.54 -8.43 -1.74
N ALA A 139 9.51 -9.69 -2.11
CA ALA A 139 9.48 -10.13 -3.51
C ALA A 139 8.13 -10.78 -3.78
N PHE A 140 7.18 -10.01 -4.31
CA PHE A 140 5.88 -10.56 -4.72
C PHE A 140 6.06 -11.16 -6.12
N SER A 141 6.17 -12.49 -6.19
CA SER A 141 6.44 -13.35 -7.36
C SER A 141 6.79 -12.60 -8.65
N ALA A 142 8.09 -12.37 -8.86
CA ALA A 142 8.68 -12.13 -10.16
C ALA A 142 9.76 -13.20 -10.38
N GLN A 143 9.43 -14.17 -11.24
CA GLN A 143 10.27 -15.33 -11.55
C GLN A 143 11.59 -14.96 -12.24
N HIS A 144 12.67 -14.57 -11.55
CA HIS A 144 14.03 -14.55 -12.14
C HIS A 144 15.14 -14.54 -11.06
N PRO A 145 15.68 -15.70 -10.64
CA PRO A 145 16.72 -15.81 -9.60
C PRO A 145 18.12 -15.29 -10.00
N ASP A 146 18.37 -15.03 -11.29
CA ASP A 146 19.73 -14.72 -11.80
C ASP A 146 20.01 -13.22 -12.01
N ALA A 147 19.07 -12.35 -11.66
CA ALA A 147 19.31 -10.91 -11.68
C ALA A 147 19.43 -10.41 -10.24
N ASN A 148 20.64 -10.10 -9.77
CA ASN A 148 20.84 -9.24 -8.61
C ASN A 148 20.93 -7.77 -9.08
N PRO A 149 19.81 -7.03 -9.18
CA PRO A 149 19.77 -5.65 -9.68
C PRO A 149 20.33 -4.62 -8.68
N LEU A 150 20.80 -5.05 -7.51
CA LEU A 150 21.19 -4.17 -6.40
C LEU A 150 22.71 -3.99 -6.25
N SER A 151 23.49 -4.70 -7.07
CA SER A 151 24.95 -4.57 -7.12
C SER A 151 25.43 -3.12 -7.35
N GLY A 152 24.65 -2.32 -8.10
CA GLY A 152 24.96 -0.91 -8.39
C GLY A 152 24.46 0.12 -7.37
N ARG A 153 23.76 -0.27 -6.29
CA ARG A 153 23.16 0.66 -5.31
C ARG A 153 23.91 0.73 -3.98
N LYS A 154 25.12 0.18 -3.93
CA LYS A 154 25.99 0.31 -2.76
C LYS A 154 26.36 1.77 -2.56
N LEU A 155 25.96 2.35 -1.42
CA LEU A 155 26.43 3.68 -0.99
C LEU A 155 27.96 3.66 -0.76
N HIS A 156 28.51 2.53 -0.29
CA HIS A 156 29.96 2.29 -0.21
C HIS A 156 30.33 0.85 -0.63
N PRO A 157 31.50 0.64 -1.28
CA PRO A 157 31.93 -0.68 -1.79
C PRO A 157 32.00 -1.79 -0.72
N GLU A 158 32.31 -1.41 0.51
CA GLU A 158 32.52 -2.26 1.70
C GLU A 158 31.22 -2.74 2.37
N ASN A 159 30.05 -2.27 1.91
CA ASN A 159 28.78 -2.65 2.53
C ASN A 159 28.51 -4.15 2.32
N LEU A 160 28.65 -4.93 3.40
CA LEU A 160 28.21 -6.31 3.53
C LEU A 160 26.69 -6.31 3.75
N PHE A 161 25.93 -6.57 2.69
CA PHE A 161 24.53 -6.96 2.85
C PHE A 161 24.53 -8.33 3.54
N SER A 162 23.81 -8.46 4.66
CA SER A 162 23.37 -9.76 5.14
C SER A 162 22.71 -10.49 3.97
N GLU A 163 23.07 -11.75 3.70
CA GLU A 163 22.62 -12.53 2.55
C GLU A 163 21.17 -12.22 2.18
N LEU A 164 21.01 -11.66 0.97
CA LEU A 164 19.72 -11.49 0.31
C LEU A 164 19.20 -12.88 -0.03
N VAL A 165 18.40 -13.45 0.85
CA VAL A 165 17.56 -14.59 0.50
C VAL A 165 16.29 -14.01 -0.11
N GLU A 166 16.22 -14.02 -1.43
CA GLU A 166 14.99 -13.76 -2.16
C GLU A 166 14.01 -14.87 -1.83
N ILE A 167 12.89 -14.54 -1.18
CA ILE A 167 11.85 -15.52 -0.86
C ILE A 167 10.74 -15.40 -1.88
N ASP A 168 10.43 -16.51 -2.56
CA ASP A 168 9.22 -16.63 -3.35
C ASP A 168 8.02 -16.60 -2.40
N LEU A 169 7.35 -15.45 -2.37
CA LEU A 169 6.01 -15.31 -1.79
C LEU A 169 5.02 -16.03 -2.71
N ASP A 170 5.02 -17.34 -2.62
CA ASP A 170 4.03 -18.20 -3.27
C ASP A 170 2.68 -17.97 -2.58
N PHE A 171 1.79 -17.24 -3.25
CA PHE A 171 0.45 -16.97 -2.76
C PHE A 171 -0.47 -18.10 -3.22
N GLU A 172 -1.07 -18.80 -2.27
CA GLU A 172 -2.21 -19.65 -2.59
C GLU A 172 -3.35 -18.76 -3.10
N THR A 173 -3.66 -18.93 -4.38
CA THR A 173 -4.84 -18.33 -4.99
C THR A 173 -6.06 -19.14 -4.57
N VAL A 174 -7.00 -18.53 -3.85
CA VAL A 174 -8.39 -18.98 -3.94
C VAL A 174 -8.82 -18.63 -5.36
N THR A 175 -9.07 -19.68 -6.14
CA THR A 175 -9.10 -19.67 -7.61
C THR A 175 -10.03 -18.60 -8.18
N PRO A 176 -9.55 -17.67 -9.03
CA PRO A 176 -10.41 -16.81 -9.83
C PRO A 176 -10.57 -17.41 -11.24
N ALA A 177 -11.80 -17.70 -11.64
CA ALA A 177 -12.12 -18.01 -13.03
C ALA A 177 -12.53 -16.72 -13.78
N GLU A 178 -11.82 -16.46 -14.88
CA GLU A 178 -12.22 -15.90 -16.20
C GLU A 178 -13.59 -15.19 -16.40
N PRO A 179 -13.68 -14.25 -17.35
CA PRO A 179 -14.55 -13.07 -17.29
C PRO A 179 -16.05 -13.36 -17.37
N SER A 180 -16.81 -12.49 -16.69
CA SER A 180 -18.26 -12.25 -16.69
C SER A 180 -19.14 -13.40 -17.19
N LYS A 181 -19.54 -14.27 -16.25
CA LYS A 181 -20.65 -15.22 -16.37
C LYS A 181 -21.93 -14.72 -15.68
N ALA A 182 -21.99 -13.46 -15.23
CA ALA A 182 -23.12 -12.97 -14.41
C ALA A 182 -24.45 -13.00 -15.19
N ASP A 183 -24.44 -12.58 -16.46
CA ASP A 183 -25.64 -12.60 -17.32
C ASP A 183 -26.12 -14.02 -17.63
N GLY A 184 -25.19 -14.96 -17.82
CA GLY A 184 -25.48 -16.37 -18.08
C GLY A 184 -25.88 -17.15 -16.81
N LEU A 185 -25.35 -16.76 -15.65
CA LEU A 185 -25.64 -17.38 -14.36
C LEU A 185 -27.06 -17.02 -13.91
N PHE A 186 -27.50 -15.78 -14.13
CA PHE A 186 -28.86 -15.33 -13.79
C PHE A 186 -29.92 -16.09 -14.60
N ALA A 187 -29.70 -16.25 -15.91
CA ALA A 187 -30.57 -17.05 -16.78
C ALA A 187 -30.62 -18.53 -16.34
N ARG A 188 -29.47 -19.10 -15.97
CA ARG A 188 -29.33 -20.51 -15.59
C ARG A 188 -29.90 -20.80 -14.20
N VAL A 189 -29.78 -19.87 -13.25
CA VAL A 189 -30.42 -19.95 -11.93
C VAL A 189 -31.94 -19.85 -12.07
N ARG A 190 -32.47 -18.91 -12.87
CA ARG A 190 -33.92 -18.85 -13.17
C ARG A 190 -34.44 -20.11 -13.84
N GLU A 191 -33.68 -20.67 -14.78
CA GLU A 191 -34.07 -21.89 -15.50
C GLU A 191 -34.10 -23.12 -14.57
N ILE A 192 -33.13 -23.24 -13.65
CA ILE A 192 -33.07 -24.32 -12.65
C ILE A 192 -34.20 -24.15 -11.62
N MET A 193 -34.47 -22.93 -11.16
CA MET A 193 -35.57 -22.62 -10.24
C MET A 193 -36.95 -22.86 -10.87
N GLY A 194 -37.10 -22.63 -12.17
CA GLY A 194 -38.33 -22.93 -12.90
C GLY A 194 -38.63 -24.43 -13.07
N LYS A 195 -37.59 -25.28 -13.03
CA LYS A 195 -37.68 -26.72 -13.30
C LYS A 195 -37.87 -27.62 -12.06
N GLN A 196 -37.82 -27.06 -10.85
CA GLN A 196 -37.88 -27.84 -9.58
C GLN A 196 -39.12 -27.62 -8.72
N LYS A 197 -40.17 -26.95 -9.23
CA LYS A 197 -41.41 -26.63 -8.50
C LYS A 197 -42.24 -27.84 -8.00
N ASP A 198 -41.88 -29.08 -8.34
CA ASP A 198 -42.74 -30.26 -8.13
C ASP A 198 -42.38 -31.14 -6.91
N LYS A 199 -41.70 -30.61 -5.87
CA LYS A 199 -41.46 -31.38 -4.63
C LYS A 199 -42.00 -30.65 -3.40
N GLU A 200 -43.15 -31.11 -2.90
CA GLU A 200 -43.79 -30.58 -1.68
C GLU A 200 -43.08 -31.06 -0.40
N GLY A 201 -42.82 -30.15 0.55
CA GLY A 201 -42.25 -30.43 1.87
C GLY A 201 -41.36 -29.30 2.40
N LYS A 202 -40.75 -29.47 3.59
CA LYS A 202 -39.80 -28.50 4.21
C LYS A 202 -38.61 -28.14 3.30
N ASP A 203 -38.30 -29.00 2.34
CA ASP A 203 -37.27 -28.76 1.32
C ASP A 203 -37.70 -27.69 0.30
N ALA A 204 -39.00 -27.51 0.03
CA ALA A 204 -39.51 -26.48 -0.88
C ALA A 204 -39.36 -25.06 -0.29
N THR A 205 -39.59 -24.91 1.01
CA THR A 205 -39.41 -23.64 1.73
C THR A 205 -37.96 -23.22 1.78
N LEU A 206 -37.05 -24.15 2.12
CA LEU A 206 -35.61 -23.88 2.13
C LEU A 206 -35.07 -23.56 0.73
N PHE A 207 -35.63 -24.20 -0.30
CA PHE A 207 -35.25 -23.95 -1.69
C PHE A 207 -35.75 -22.59 -2.21
N ASN A 208 -36.95 -22.16 -1.81
CA ASN A 208 -37.46 -20.82 -2.13
C ASN A 208 -36.64 -19.73 -1.42
N GLU A 209 -36.32 -19.90 -0.13
CA GLU A 209 -35.47 -18.96 0.62
C GLU A 209 -34.06 -18.85 0.04
N LEU A 210 -33.48 -19.97 -0.43
CA LEU A 210 -32.21 -19.97 -1.14
C LEU A 210 -32.30 -19.23 -2.47
N GLY A 211 -33.40 -19.41 -3.20
CA GLY A 211 -33.68 -18.70 -4.44
C GLY A 211 -33.76 -17.18 -4.27
N GLU A 212 -34.51 -16.72 -3.28
CA GLU A 212 -34.62 -15.30 -2.91
C GLU A 212 -33.27 -14.73 -2.48
N SER A 213 -32.48 -15.49 -1.73
CA SER A 213 -31.13 -15.08 -1.30
C SER A 213 -30.18 -14.92 -2.49
N VAL A 214 -30.25 -15.81 -3.47
CA VAL A 214 -29.43 -15.73 -4.70
C VAL A 214 -29.89 -14.58 -5.59
N GLU A 215 -31.19 -14.32 -5.71
CA GLU A 215 -31.72 -13.17 -6.44
C GLU A 215 -31.30 -11.84 -5.79
N ALA A 216 -31.32 -11.76 -4.45
CA ALA A 216 -30.84 -10.60 -3.71
C ALA A 216 -29.33 -10.35 -3.90
N ILE A 217 -28.51 -11.41 -3.92
CA ILE A 217 -27.06 -11.30 -4.21
C ILE A 217 -26.82 -10.81 -5.64
N ALA A 218 -27.57 -11.35 -6.60
CA ALA A 218 -27.46 -10.95 -8.00
C ALA A 218 -27.87 -9.48 -8.21
N GLN A 219 -28.96 -9.04 -7.57
CA GLN A 219 -29.39 -7.64 -7.61
C GLN A 219 -28.35 -6.71 -6.97
N HIS A 220 -27.76 -7.12 -5.84
CA HIS A 220 -26.71 -6.35 -5.19
C HIS A 220 -25.46 -6.18 -6.07
N LEU A 221 -25.06 -7.23 -6.80
CA LEU A 221 -23.95 -7.16 -7.76
C LEU A 221 -24.26 -6.22 -8.93
N ALA A 222 -25.48 -6.28 -9.48
CA ALA A 222 -25.89 -5.39 -10.56
C ALA A 222 -25.91 -3.91 -10.11
N ASP A 223 -26.31 -3.63 -8.87
CA ASP A 223 -26.30 -2.28 -8.32
C ASP A 223 -24.87 -1.81 -7.98
N GLN A 224 -23.98 -2.72 -7.56
CA GLN A 224 -22.55 -2.42 -7.38
C GLN A 224 -21.86 -2.05 -8.71
N ASP A 225 -22.18 -2.73 -9.82
CA ASP A 225 -21.62 -2.41 -11.14
C ASP A 225 -22.08 -1.04 -11.65
N LYS A 226 -23.34 -0.68 -11.42
CA LYS A 226 -23.86 0.67 -11.72
C LYS A 226 -23.15 1.74 -10.90
N ASN A 227 -23.00 1.51 -9.59
CA ASN A 227 -22.31 2.44 -8.70
C ASN A 227 -20.84 2.60 -9.10
N HIS A 228 -20.15 1.51 -9.46
CA HIS A 228 -18.77 1.56 -9.92
C HIS A 228 -18.62 2.33 -11.24
N THR A 229 -19.56 2.15 -12.17
CA THR A 229 -19.58 2.90 -13.44
C THR A 229 -19.82 4.39 -13.20
N GLN A 230 -20.73 4.74 -12.30
CA GLN A 230 -20.99 6.14 -11.93
C GLN A 230 -19.77 6.79 -11.26
N ILE A 231 -19.16 6.11 -10.28
CA ILE A 231 -17.96 6.62 -9.59
C ILE A 231 -16.82 6.86 -10.58
N LYS A 232 -16.66 5.99 -11.59
CA LYS A 232 -15.66 6.18 -12.63
C LYS A 232 -15.94 7.43 -13.47
N ALA A 233 -17.19 7.68 -13.84
CA ALA A 233 -17.58 8.88 -14.58
C ALA A 233 -17.37 10.16 -13.76
N ASP A 234 -17.70 10.12 -12.46
CA ASP A 234 -17.49 11.24 -11.54
C ASP A 234 -15.99 11.53 -11.34
N LEU A 235 -15.15 10.48 -11.26
CA LEU A 235 -13.70 10.61 -11.14
C LEU A 235 -13.07 11.24 -12.39
N ASP A 236 -13.53 10.85 -13.58
CA ASP A 236 -13.05 11.42 -14.83
C ASP A 236 -13.47 12.89 -14.97
N THR A 237 -14.67 13.23 -14.51
CA THR A 237 -15.15 14.63 -14.44
C THR A 237 -14.29 15.45 -13.49
N LEU A 238 -14.07 14.97 -12.25
CA LEU A 238 -13.27 15.66 -11.24
C LEU A 238 -11.82 15.89 -11.70
N ARG A 239 -11.22 14.92 -12.41
CA ARG A 239 -9.88 15.08 -13.00
C ARG A 239 -9.83 16.20 -14.03
N ASN A 240 -10.85 16.30 -14.88
CA ASN A 240 -10.92 17.34 -15.89
C ASN A 240 -11.12 18.73 -15.26
N ASP A 241 -11.98 18.83 -14.25
CA ASP A 241 -12.23 20.07 -13.50
C ASP A 241 -10.98 20.54 -12.76
N TYR A 242 -10.25 19.61 -12.12
CA TYR A 242 -8.98 19.91 -11.46
C TYR A 242 -7.95 20.47 -12.45
N LYS A 243 -7.80 19.82 -13.62
CA LYS A 243 -6.87 20.27 -14.65
C LYS A 243 -7.25 21.66 -15.16
N SER A 244 -8.53 21.93 -15.39
CA SER A 244 -9.02 23.24 -15.82
C SER A 244 -8.76 24.32 -14.76
N THR A 245 -9.04 24.02 -13.49
CA THR A 245 -8.82 24.95 -12.37
C THR A 245 -7.33 25.28 -12.20
N SER A 246 -6.45 24.27 -12.29
CA SER A 246 -5.00 24.48 -12.24
C SER A 246 -4.52 25.41 -13.35
N GLN A 247 -5.04 25.26 -14.57
CA GLN A 247 -4.69 26.13 -15.70
C GLN A 247 -5.19 27.58 -15.48
N GLN A 248 -6.41 27.74 -14.98
CA GLN A 248 -6.96 29.06 -14.65
C GLN A 248 -6.15 29.76 -13.56
N LEU A 249 -5.66 29.01 -12.56
CA LEU A 249 -4.81 29.54 -11.51
C LEU A 249 -3.46 30.01 -12.08
N ASP A 250 -2.82 29.21 -12.93
CA ASP A 250 -1.56 29.58 -13.58
C ASP A 250 -1.71 30.82 -14.46
N GLU A 251 -2.82 30.93 -15.19
CA GLU A 251 -3.15 32.13 -15.99
C GLU A 251 -3.39 33.36 -15.14
N LEU A 252 -4.06 33.22 -13.99
CA LEU A 252 -4.29 34.31 -13.05
C LEU A 252 -2.98 34.80 -12.43
N LEU A 253 -2.11 33.88 -12.01
CA LEU A 253 -0.80 34.20 -11.46
C LEU A 253 0.04 34.98 -12.48
N LYS A 254 0.09 34.54 -13.74
CA LYS A 254 0.79 35.26 -14.81
C LYS A 254 0.24 36.67 -15.05
N LYS A 255 -1.09 36.85 -14.96
CA LYS A 255 -1.71 38.18 -15.09
C LYS A 255 -1.32 39.08 -13.93
N LEU A 256 -1.34 38.57 -12.71
CA LEU A 256 -0.96 39.31 -11.50
C LEU A 256 0.53 39.68 -11.49
N GLU A 257 1.41 38.79 -11.96
CA GLU A 257 2.84 39.09 -12.10
C GLU A 257 3.13 40.15 -13.18
N GLY A 258 2.24 40.28 -14.17
CA GLY A 258 2.36 41.26 -15.26
C GLY A 258 1.70 42.61 -14.99
N GLU A 259 0.91 42.75 -13.91
CA GLU A 259 0.29 44.03 -13.55
C GLU A 259 1.30 44.92 -12.80
N PRO A 260 1.58 46.14 -13.29
CA PRO A 260 2.39 47.08 -12.54
C PRO A 260 1.67 47.51 -11.26
N GLU A 261 2.43 47.91 -10.23
CA GLU A 261 1.87 48.41 -8.98
C GLU A 261 0.81 49.51 -9.23
N ARG A 262 -0.22 49.60 -8.39
CA ARG A 262 -1.35 50.53 -8.58
C ARG A 262 -0.95 52.00 -8.74
N ASP A 263 0.24 52.38 -8.26
CA ASP A 263 0.80 53.73 -8.34
C ASP A 263 1.96 53.85 -9.35
N TYR A 264 2.12 52.88 -10.25
CA TYR A 264 3.13 52.92 -11.29
C TYR A 264 2.77 53.94 -12.37
N THR A 265 3.50 55.05 -12.40
CA THR A 265 3.56 55.96 -13.55
C THR A 265 4.80 55.68 -14.39
N GLN A 266 4.60 55.25 -15.64
CA GLN A 266 5.70 55.07 -16.60
C GLN A 266 6.39 56.41 -16.86
N ARG A 267 7.71 56.46 -16.61
CA ARG A 267 8.50 57.69 -16.83
C ARG A 267 8.47 58.04 -18.32
N PRO A 268 8.05 59.26 -18.71
CA PRO A 268 8.02 59.64 -20.12
C PRO A 268 9.44 59.59 -20.71
N PRO A 269 9.59 59.15 -21.97
CA PRO A 269 10.90 59.04 -22.60
C PRO A 269 11.56 60.42 -22.67
N LEU A 270 12.76 60.53 -22.10
CA LEU A 270 13.57 61.74 -22.14
C LEU A 270 14.40 61.71 -23.43
N PRO A 271 14.20 62.65 -24.38
CA PRO A 271 15.06 62.73 -25.55
C PRO A 271 16.46 63.19 -25.11
N GLY A 272 17.46 62.32 -25.27
CA GLY A 272 18.87 62.73 -25.20
C GLY A 272 19.18 63.73 -26.32
N GLY A 273 20.19 64.58 -26.13
CA GLY A 273 20.49 65.78 -26.94
C GLY A 273 20.72 65.62 -28.45
N SER A 274 20.51 64.43 -29.02
CA SER A 274 20.52 64.14 -30.47
C SER A 274 19.18 63.62 -31.02
N GLY A 275 18.10 63.65 -30.24
CA GLY A 275 16.76 63.25 -30.69
C GLY A 275 16.57 61.74 -30.95
N GLN A 276 17.55 60.92 -30.58
CA GLN A 276 17.40 59.46 -30.61
C GLN A 276 16.98 58.94 -29.23
N THR A 277 15.87 58.20 -29.22
CA THR A 277 15.37 57.46 -28.05
C THR A 277 16.30 56.28 -27.77
N LEU A 278 17.08 56.34 -26.68
CA LEU A 278 18.14 55.37 -26.38
C LEU A 278 17.69 54.14 -25.57
N ALA A 279 16.43 54.04 -25.18
CA ALA A 279 15.85 52.80 -24.67
C ALA A 279 14.32 52.87 -24.71
N THR A 280 13.70 51.87 -25.33
CA THR A 280 12.33 51.44 -25.03
C THR A 280 12.44 50.32 -23.99
N TYR A 281 11.97 50.58 -22.77
CA TYR A 281 11.75 49.57 -21.74
C TYR A 281 10.35 49.00 -21.88
#